data_AF-A0A1Q6JT82-F1
#
_entry.id   AF-A0A1Q6JT82-F1
#
_cell.length_a   1.000
_cell.length_b   1.000
_cell.length_c   1.000
_cell.angle_alpha   90.00
_cell.angle_beta   90.00
_cell.angle_gamma   90.00
#
_symmetry.space_group_name_H-M   'P 1'
#
loop_
_entity.id
_entity.type
_entity.pdbx_description
1 polymer ?
#
loop_
_entity_poly.entity_id
_entity_poly.type
_entity_poly.pdbx_seq_one_letter_code
_entity_poly.pdbx_strand_id
1 'polypeptide(L)'
;MIDAIKRHPTRTKVATILFIASILFIIFYIILKQVFGIDCIRIYYSEEEQQIVFFNFISLNNCLTLLTLVGMIIGAMWALIQYDRTTKLRQQEKASEIAKSFSEELTIKCSIICEVFKNSELGTFLKLDTKDYESFCFFNTNEIRSIYNDDNFIEKYRQKLKEADLNQIYYRILDSRISFNSFKLLTENNRIYSEKEAQELFTLNNSNFPFKFSALATDVLNELEYLCMSLSSQAAGSKYVYQSLHQVFLRTIRTLSLEISISNENCYTDKYYTSIINVYNEWTSLYIKQLEKEKKQKKKVNKILEPKLKTV
;
A
#
# COMPACT_ATOMS: atom_id res chain seq x y z
N MET A 1 -25.66 18.14 24.43
CA MET A 1 -24.64 19.16 24.10
C MET A 1 -23.23 18.67 24.46
N ILE A 2 -23.00 18.17 25.68
CA ILE A 2 -21.69 17.64 26.14
C ILE A 2 -21.19 16.44 25.30
N ASP A 3 -22.08 15.54 24.87
CA ASP A 3 -21.68 14.39 24.04
C ASP A 3 -21.38 14.73 22.58
N ALA A 4 -21.98 15.82 22.05
CA ALA A 4 -21.63 16.34 20.74
C ALA A 4 -20.25 17.02 20.74
N ILE A 5 -19.86 17.61 21.89
CA ILE A 5 -18.56 18.26 22.09
C ILE A 5 -17.42 17.23 22.13
N LYS A 6 -17.63 16.07 22.76
CA LYS A 6 -16.62 14.98 22.79
C LYS A 6 -16.36 14.35 21.41
N ARG A 7 -17.35 14.33 20.52
CA ARG A 7 -17.25 13.63 19.23
C ARG A 7 -16.46 14.41 18.15
N HIS A 8 -16.41 15.75 18.24
CA HIS A 8 -15.70 16.59 17.25
C HIS A 8 -14.99 17.80 17.91
N PRO A 9 -13.84 17.58 18.59
CA PRO A 9 -13.17 18.60 19.40
C PRO A 9 -12.60 19.77 18.59
N THR A 10 -12.28 19.58 17.31
CA THR A 10 -11.78 20.65 16.43
C THR A 10 -12.90 21.58 15.95
N ARG A 11 -14.07 21.03 15.59
CA ARG A 11 -15.24 21.82 15.14
C ARG A 11 -15.81 22.67 16.26
N THR A 12 -15.83 22.13 17.49
CA THR A 12 -16.28 22.88 18.67
C THR A 12 -15.34 24.01 19.03
N LYS A 13 -14.01 23.81 18.98
CA LYS A 13 -13.04 24.91 19.18
C LYS A 13 -13.27 26.07 18.21
N VAL A 14 -13.50 25.79 16.92
CA VAL A 14 -13.76 26.82 15.91
C VAL A 14 -15.06 27.56 16.20
N ALA A 15 -16.14 26.85 16.54
CA ALA A 15 -17.42 27.46 16.88
C ALA A 15 -17.34 28.33 18.14
N THR A 16 -16.61 27.89 19.17
CA THR A 16 -16.40 28.66 20.40
C THR A 16 -15.57 29.91 20.14
N ILE A 17 -14.52 29.83 19.31
CA ILE A 17 -13.71 30.99 18.92
C ILE A 17 -14.55 32.02 18.16
N LEU A 18 -15.38 31.57 17.20
CA LEU A 18 -16.27 32.47 16.44
C LEU A 18 -17.30 33.15 17.34
N PHE A 19 -17.87 32.44 18.32
CA PHE A 19 -18.82 32.99 19.27
C PHE A 19 -18.19 34.01 20.22
N ILE A 20 -16.95 33.76 20.68
CA ILE A 20 -16.20 34.72 21.50
C ILE A 20 -15.85 35.97 20.66
N ALA A 21 -15.42 35.78 19.41
CA ALA A 21 -15.09 36.88 18.52
C ALA A 21 -16.30 37.77 18.21
N SER A 22 -17.48 37.20 18.01
CA SER A 22 -18.70 37.98 17.78
C SER A 22 -19.14 38.75 19.03
N ILE A 23 -19.03 38.16 20.23
CA ILE A 23 -19.29 38.87 21.49
C ILE A 23 -18.31 40.04 21.67
N LEU A 24 -17.01 39.81 21.46
CA LEU A 24 -15.99 40.86 21.58
C LEU A 24 -16.23 41.99 20.57
N PHE A 25 -16.68 41.67 19.36
CA PHE A 25 -17.03 42.67 18.35
C PHE A 25 -18.24 43.52 18.77
N ILE A 26 -19.27 42.90 19.36
CA ILE A 26 -20.44 43.61 19.90
C ILE A 26 -20.03 44.54 21.06
N ILE A 27 -19.20 44.05 21.98
CA ILE A 27 -18.71 44.86 23.11
C ILE A 27 -17.88 46.04 22.61
N PHE A 28 -16.97 45.81 21.65
CA PHE A 28 -16.17 46.85 21.03
C PHE A 28 -17.03 47.92 20.34
N TYR A 29 -18.09 47.50 19.62
CA TYR A 29 -19.06 48.41 19.00
C TYR A 29 -19.80 49.27 20.04
N ILE A 30 -20.25 48.68 21.15
CA ILE A 30 -20.93 49.41 22.24
C ILE A 30 -19.99 50.46 22.85
N ILE A 31 -18.72 50.11 23.09
CA ILE A 31 -17.71 51.03 23.63
C ILE A 31 -17.45 52.18 22.67
N LEU A 32 -17.31 51.92 21.36
CA LEU A 32 -17.13 52.97 20.35
C LEU A 32 -18.30 53.96 20.33
N LYS A 33 -19.53 53.47 20.41
CA LYS A 33 -20.73 54.31 20.42
C LYS A 33 -20.84 55.15 21.70
N GLN A 34 -20.64 54.54 22.86
CA GLN A 34 -20.92 55.17 24.15
C GLN A 34 -19.80 56.09 24.63
N VAL A 35 -18.53 55.77 24.35
CA VAL A 35 -17.37 56.53 24.83
C VAL A 35 -16.95 57.62 23.85
N PHE A 36 -16.97 57.32 22.54
CA PHE A 36 -16.47 58.25 21.51
C PHE A 36 -17.58 58.99 20.77
N GLY A 37 -18.86 58.66 21.01
CA GLY A 37 -19.99 59.27 20.31
C GLY A 37 -20.00 59.02 18.79
N ILE A 38 -19.24 58.02 18.33
CA ILE A 38 -19.11 57.68 16.91
C ILE A 38 -20.30 56.77 16.55
N ASP A 39 -21.35 57.34 15.96
CA ASP A 39 -22.34 56.55 15.24
C ASP A 39 -21.68 55.98 13.99
N CYS A 40 -21.27 54.72 14.10
CA CYS A 40 -20.61 54.00 13.02
C CYS A 40 -21.55 53.80 11.83
N ILE A 41 -22.88 53.92 12.02
CA ILE A 41 -23.90 53.78 10.98
C ILE A 41 -24.44 55.16 10.63
N ARG A 42 -24.10 55.69 9.45
CA ARG A 42 -24.74 56.89 8.90
C ARG A 42 -25.63 56.51 7.72
N ILE A 43 -26.87 56.96 7.76
CA ILE A 43 -27.85 56.78 6.68
C ILE A 43 -27.90 58.09 5.90
N TYR A 44 -27.56 58.05 4.61
CA TYR A 44 -27.71 59.19 3.71
C TYR A 44 -28.87 58.93 2.74
N TYR A 45 -29.72 59.94 2.56
CA TYR A 45 -30.81 59.93 1.58
C TYR A 45 -30.32 60.61 0.30
N SER A 46 -30.30 59.87 -0.81
CA SER A 46 -30.10 60.40 -2.16
C SER A 46 -31.36 61.12 -2.65
N GLU A 47 -31.22 62.12 -3.54
CA GLU A 47 -32.35 62.82 -4.19
C GLU A 47 -33.24 61.87 -5.02
N GLU A 48 -32.71 60.72 -5.42
CA GLU A 48 -33.46 59.59 -5.97
C GLU A 48 -33.57 58.51 -4.88
N GLU A 49 -34.71 58.43 -4.18
CA GLU A 49 -35.21 57.49 -3.13
C GLU A 49 -34.41 56.21 -2.74
N GLN A 50 -33.08 56.25 -2.70
CA GLN A 50 -32.21 55.13 -2.37
C GLN A 50 -31.46 55.46 -1.09
N GLN A 51 -31.71 54.63 -0.08
CA GLN A 51 -31.01 54.71 1.21
C GLN A 51 -29.67 53.98 1.10
N ILE A 52 -28.56 54.69 1.27
CA ILE A 52 -27.23 54.07 1.33
C ILE A 52 -26.73 54.16 2.77
N VAL A 53 -26.53 52.98 3.37
CA VAL A 53 -25.98 52.84 4.72
C VAL A 53 -24.46 52.83 4.64
N PHE A 54 -23.80 53.70 5.40
CA PHE A 54 -22.34 53.76 5.51
C PHE A 54 -21.88 53.28 6.88
N PHE A 55 -20.81 52.48 6.89
CA PHE A 55 -20.05 52.19 8.10
C PHE A 55 -18.80 53.06 8.13
N ASN A 56 -18.79 54.14 8.92
CA ASN A 56 -17.83 55.25 8.83
C ASN A 56 -17.73 55.87 7.42
N PHE A 57 -16.67 55.54 6.64
CA PHE A 57 -16.38 56.09 5.30
C PHE A 57 -16.61 55.09 4.15
N ILE A 58 -16.99 53.85 4.47
CA ILE A 58 -17.15 52.76 3.50
C ILE A 58 -18.64 52.40 3.44
N SER A 59 -19.20 52.30 2.22
CA SER A 59 -20.59 51.86 2.06
C SER A 59 -20.76 50.43 2.58
N LEU A 60 -21.93 50.12 3.14
CA LEU A 60 -22.27 48.78 3.62
C LEU A 60 -22.03 47.72 2.53
N ASN A 61 -22.32 48.07 1.26
CA ASN A 61 -22.10 47.20 0.11
C ASN A 61 -20.62 46.87 -0.11
N ASN A 62 -19.72 47.84 0.04
CA ASN A 62 -18.28 47.62 -0.07
C ASN A 62 -17.74 46.78 1.09
N CYS A 63 -18.26 46.95 2.31
CA CYS A 63 -17.93 46.11 3.46
C CYS A 63 -18.39 44.66 3.24
N LEU A 64 -19.62 44.48 2.73
CA LEU A 64 -20.16 43.16 2.38
C LEU A 64 -19.34 42.49 1.27
N THR A 65 -18.90 43.26 0.27
CA THR A 65 -18.05 42.79 -0.85
C THR A 65 -16.67 42.36 -0.37
N LEU A 66 -16.07 43.09 0.58
CA LEU A 66 -14.79 42.69 1.18
C LEU A 66 -14.95 41.41 2.02
N LEU A 67 -16.06 41.27 2.75
CA LEU A 67 -16.39 40.07 3.51
C LEU A 67 -16.61 38.87 2.59
N THR A 68 -17.32 39.02 1.47
CA THR A 68 -17.48 37.95 0.48
C THR A 68 -16.16 37.58 -0.16
N LEU A 69 -15.28 38.54 -0.46
CA LEU A 69 -13.94 38.28 -1.00
C LEU A 69 -13.07 37.46 -0.03
N VAL A 70 -13.06 37.83 1.26
CA VAL A 70 -12.37 37.05 2.30
C VAL A 70 -12.99 35.65 2.45
N GLY A 71 -14.33 35.56 2.43
CA GLY A 71 -15.05 34.30 2.48
C GLY A 71 -14.73 33.36 1.30
N MET A 72 -14.62 33.89 0.09
CA MET A 72 -14.21 33.14 -1.10
C MET A 72 -12.79 32.59 -0.97
N ILE A 73 -11.84 33.40 -0.47
CA ILE A 73 -10.46 32.97 -0.24
C ILE A 73 -10.39 31.84 0.79
N ILE A 74 -11.12 31.95 1.90
CA ILE A 74 -11.21 30.90 2.91
C ILE A 74 -11.87 29.64 2.34
N GLY A 75 -12.94 29.79 1.56
CA GLY A 75 -13.62 28.70 0.87
C GLY A 75 -12.70 27.95 -0.10
N ALA A 76 -11.92 28.68 -0.89
CA ALA A 76 -10.93 28.11 -1.80
C ALA A 76 -9.83 27.32 -1.05
N MET A 77 -9.30 27.88 0.05
CA MET A 77 -8.35 27.16 0.91
C MET A 77 -8.96 25.87 1.49
N TRP A 78 -10.21 25.94 1.96
CA TRP A 78 -10.90 24.77 2.49
C TRP A 78 -11.14 23.71 1.41
N ALA A 79 -11.49 24.13 0.19
CA ALA A 79 -11.68 23.23 -0.94
C ALA A 79 -10.39 22.47 -1.30
N LEU A 80 -9.22 23.14 -1.29
CA LEU A 80 -7.92 22.49 -1.49
C LEU A 80 -7.62 21.46 -0.39
N ILE A 81 -7.83 21.82 0.87
CA ILE A 81 -7.63 20.90 2.00
C ILE A 81 -8.58 19.69 1.90
N GLN A 82 -9.83 19.93 1.50
CA GLN A 82 -10.84 18.89 1.34
C GLN A 82 -10.52 17.97 0.15
N TYR A 83 -10.01 18.53 -0.95
CA TYR A 83 -9.55 17.77 -2.10
C TYR A 83 -8.44 16.78 -1.70
N ASP A 84 -7.41 17.24 -0.99
CA ASP A 84 -6.31 16.39 -0.53
C ASP A 84 -6.78 15.27 0.40
N ARG A 85 -7.68 15.60 1.34
CA ARG A 85 -8.27 14.60 2.25
C ARG A 85 -9.09 13.56 1.50
N THR A 86 -9.90 14.00 0.55
CA THR A 86 -10.78 13.13 -0.24
C THR A 86 -9.96 12.19 -1.13
N THR A 87 -8.89 12.70 -1.75
CA THR A 87 -7.96 11.90 -2.55
C THR A 87 -7.27 10.83 -1.71
N LYS A 88 -6.80 11.17 -0.50
CA LYS A 88 -6.20 10.19 0.43
C LYS A 88 -7.18 9.12 0.88
N LEU A 89 -8.44 9.49 1.18
CA LEU A 89 -9.48 8.53 1.54
C LEU A 89 -9.78 7.56 0.39
N ARG A 90 -9.95 8.08 -0.83
CA ARG A 90 -10.16 7.25 -2.03
C ARG A 90 -8.99 6.30 -2.29
N GLN A 91 -7.75 6.76 -2.09
CA GLN A 91 -6.57 5.92 -2.18
C GLN A 91 -6.56 4.81 -1.12
N GLN A 92 -7.03 5.09 0.10
CA GLN A 92 -7.15 4.10 1.17
C GLN A 92 -8.25 3.09 0.90
N GLU A 93 -9.42 3.53 0.40
CA GLU A 93 -10.52 2.64 0.00
C GLU A 93 -10.08 1.69 -1.10
N LYS A 94 -9.50 2.20 -2.19
CA LYS A 94 -8.93 1.38 -3.27
C LYS A 94 -7.83 0.45 -2.78
N ALA A 95 -6.95 0.93 -1.89
CA ALA A 95 -5.93 0.08 -1.28
C ALA A 95 -6.55 -1.06 -0.45
N SER A 96 -7.64 -0.79 0.27
CA SER A 96 -8.37 -1.79 1.03
C SER A 96 -9.06 -2.81 0.11
N GLU A 97 -9.60 -2.38 -1.01
CA GLU A 97 -10.19 -3.27 -2.03
C GLU A 97 -9.13 -4.19 -2.64
N ILE A 98 -7.97 -3.64 -3.03
CA ILE A 98 -6.82 -4.40 -3.52
C ILE A 98 -6.31 -5.38 -2.45
N ALA A 99 -6.24 -4.94 -1.19
CA ALA A 99 -5.82 -5.81 -0.09
C ALA A 99 -6.80 -6.96 0.12
N LYS A 100 -8.09 -6.69 0.02
CA LYS A 100 -9.14 -7.71 0.11
C LYS A 100 -9.01 -8.73 -1.02
N SER A 101 -8.94 -8.28 -2.28
CA SER A 101 -8.82 -9.17 -3.45
C SER A 101 -7.56 -10.02 -3.39
N PHE A 102 -6.43 -9.46 -2.92
CA PHE A 102 -5.19 -10.21 -2.74
C PHE A 102 -5.29 -11.24 -1.60
N SER A 103 -5.97 -10.89 -0.50
CA SER A 103 -6.07 -11.75 0.69
C SER A 103 -6.95 -12.99 0.48
N GLU A 104 -8.01 -12.87 -0.31
CA GLU A 104 -9.03 -13.93 -0.44
C GLU A 104 -8.51 -15.16 -1.20
N GLU A 105 -7.68 -14.98 -2.23
CA GLU A 105 -7.25 -16.11 -3.07
C GLU A 105 -5.75 -16.07 -3.41
N LEU A 106 -5.24 -14.89 -3.79
CA LEU A 106 -3.88 -14.75 -4.30
C LEU A 106 -2.81 -15.05 -3.25
N THR A 107 -3.07 -14.75 -1.98
CA THR A 107 -2.16 -15.05 -0.87
C THR A 107 -1.90 -16.55 -0.74
N ILE A 108 -2.95 -17.37 -0.92
CA ILE A 108 -2.83 -18.84 -0.82
C ILE A 108 -2.04 -19.36 -2.02
N LYS A 109 -2.36 -18.92 -3.25
CA LYS A 109 -1.62 -19.28 -4.47
C LYS A 109 -0.13 -18.92 -4.35
N CYS A 110 0.17 -17.69 -3.89
CA CYS A 110 1.52 -17.23 -3.59
C CYS A 110 2.25 -18.11 -2.58
N SER A 111 1.56 -18.50 -1.51
CA SER A 111 2.14 -19.36 -0.47
C SER A 111 2.49 -20.74 -1.02
N ILE A 112 1.60 -21.35 -1.80
CA ILE A 112 1.82 -22.66 -2.42
C ILE A 112 3.01 -22.62 -3.37
N ILE A 113 3.14 -21.57 -4.19
CA ILE A 113 4.31 -21.39 -5.06
C ILE A 113 5.61 -21.36 -4.24
N CYS A 114 5.65 -20.54 -3.19
CA CYS A 114 6.82 -20.46 -2.31
C CYS A 114 7.14 -21.83 -1.68
N GLU A 115 6.12 -22.60 -1.31
CA GLU A 115 6.27 -23.90 -0.67
C GLU A 115 6.73 -24.99 -1.66
N VAL A 116 6.23 -24.99 -2.89
CA VAL A 116 6.70 -25.90 -3.95
C VAL A 116 8.19 -25.67 -4.22
N PHE A 117 8.62 -24.42 -4.40
CA PHE A 117 10.04 -24.10 -4.61
C PHE A 117 10.90 -24.45 -3.40
N LYS A 118 10.43 -24.15 -2.18
CA LYS A 118 11.17 -24.46 -0.94
C LYS A 118 11.41 -25.95 -0.76
N ASN A 119 10.43 -26.78 -1.12
CA ASN A 119 10.50 -28.23 -0.97
C ASN A 119 11.02 -28.97 -2.22
N SER A 120 11.43 -28.24 -3.26
CA SER A 120 12.08 -28.81 -4.43
C SER A 120 13.60 -28.60 -4.38
N GLU A 121 14.32 -29.30 -5.26
CA GLU A 121 15.75 -29.07 -5.46
C GLU A 121 16.08 -27.64 -5.92
N LEU A 122 15.09 -26.91 -6.45
CA LEU A 122 15.28 -25.51 -6.84
C LEU A 122 15.47 -24.61 -5.62
N GLY A 123 14.81 -24.88 -4.50
CA GLY A 123 14.97 -24.07 -3.28
C GLY A 123 16.42 -24.05 -2.79
N THR A 124 17.05 -25.23 -2.75
CA THR A 124 18.46 -25.37 -2.33
C THR A 124 19.45 -24.91 -3.40
N PHE A 125 19.08 -25.03 -4.68
CA PHE A 125 19.89 -24.53 -5.81
C PHE A 125 19.92 -22.99 -5.85
N LEU A 126 18.77 -22.34 -5.67
CA LEU A 126 18.64 -20.89 -5.79
C LEU A 126 19.17 -20.13 -4.56
N LYS A 127 19.11 -20.74 -3.36
CA LYS A 127 19.58 -20.15 -2.08
C LYS A 127 19.13 -18.70 -1.88
N LEU A 128 17.86 -18.43 -2.18
CA LEU A 128 17.30 -17.07 -2.19
C LEU A 128 17.36 -16.37 -0.83
N ASP A 129 17.40 -17.14 0.25
CA ASP A 129 17.61 -16.66 1.62
C ASP A 129 18.98 -15.99 1.84
N THR A 130 19.99 -16.40 1.08
CA THR A 130 21.35 -15.82 1.10
C THR A 130 21.50 -14.58 0.22
N LYS A 131 20.48 -14.25 -0.58
CA LYS A 131 20.51 -13.15 -1.54
C LYS A 131 19.70 -11.95 -1.02
N ASP A 132 20.28 -10.77 -1.16
CA ASP A 132 19.63 -9.54 -0.79
C ASP A 132 18.45 -9.23 -1.73
N TYR A 133 17.39 -8.63 -1.18
CA TYR A 133 16.24 -8.22 -1.99
C TYR A 133 16.61 -7.16 -3.04
N GLU A 134 17.59 -6.30 -2.75
CA GLU A 134 18.08 -5.27 -3.68
C GLU A 134 18.83 -5.86 -4.89
N SER A 135 19.24 -7.13 -4.82
CA SER A 135 19.96 -7.76 -5.94
C SER A 135 19.07 -7.99 -7.16
N PHE A 136 17.74 -8.02 -7.00
CA PHE A 136 16.77 -8.29 -8.07
C PHE A 136 16.03 -7.01 -8.46
N CYS A 137 16.62 -6.20 -9.33
CA CYS A 137 16.07 -4.89 -9.73
C CYS A 137 15.45 -4.90 -11.13
N PHE A 138 16.06 -5.62 -12.07
CA PHE A 138 15.78 -5.51 -13.50
C PHE A 138 15.08 -6.73 -14.09
N PHE A 139 15.10 -7.86 -13.38
CA PHE A 139 14.50 -9.15 -13.73
C PHE A 139 14.80 -9.53 -15.18
N ASN A 140 16.09 -9.63 -15.50
CA ASN A 140 16.59 -10.09 -16.78
C ASN A 140 17.70 -11.12 -16.59
N THR A 141 18.00 -11.89 -17.63
CA THR A 141 18.97 -12.98 -17.55
C THR A 141 20.39 -12.52 -17.22
N ASN A 142 20.81 -11.32 -17.63
CA ASN A 142 22.14 -10.78 -17.31
C ASN A 142 22.27 -10.43 -15.82
N GLU A 143 21.21 -9.87 -15.23
CA GLU A 143 21.13 -9.65 -13.78
C GLU A 143 21.28 -10.98 -13.03
N ILE A 144 20.54 -12.02 -13.43
CA ILE A 144 20.65 -13.34 -12.79
C ILE A 144 22.08 -13.90 -12.91
N ARG A 145 22.70 -13.85 -14.09
CA ARG A 145 24.11 -14.29 -14.27
C ARG A 145 25.06 -13.55 -13.32
N SER A 146 24.84 -12.24 -13.11
CA SER A 146 25.62 -11.44 -12.18
C SER A 146 25.34 -11.77 -10.70
N ILE A 147 24.10 -12.04 -10.30
CA ILE A 147 23.76 -12.40 -8.91
C ILE A 147 24.43 -13.72 -8.50
N TYR A 148 24.52 -14.65 -9.45
CA TYR A 148 25.06 -15.99 -9.22
C TYR A 148 26.53 -16.14 -9.64
N ASN A 149 27.12 -15.13 -10.30
CA ASN A 149 28.47 -15.16 -10.87
C ASN A 149 28.68 -16.39 -11.77
N ASP A 150 27.70 -16.69 -12.62
CA ASP A 150 27.71 -17.87 -13.49
C ASP A 150 26.94 -17.59 -14.78
N ASP A 151 27.66 -17.51 -15.91
CA ASP A 151 27.09 -17.19 -17.21
C ASP A 151 26.10 -18.26 -17.72
N ASN A 152 26.31 -19.51 -17.30
CA ASN A 152 25.48 -20.67 -17.68
C ASN A 152 24.40 -20.98 -16.63
N PHE A 153 24.14 -20.06 -15.69
CA PHE A 153 23.22 -20.31 -14.59
C PHE A 153 21.78 -20.58 -15.06
N ILE A 154 21.35 -19.89 -16.12
CA ILE A 154 19.99 -20.02 -16.68
C ILE A 154 19.77 -21.43 -17.24
N GLU A 155 20.77 -21.96 -17.93
CA GLU A 155 20.77 -23.29 -18.54
C GLU A 155 20.75 -24.38 -17.47
N LYS A 156 21.58 -24.22 -16.42
CA LYS A 156 21.58 -25.09 -15.23
C LYS A 156 20.23 -25.06 -14.52
N TYR A 157 19.63 -23.88 -14.37
CA TYR A 157 18.30 -23.74 -13.80
C TYR A 157 17.24 -24.48 -14.65
N ARG A 158 17.23 -24.28 -15.97
CA ARG A 158 16.30 -24.96 -16.89
C ARG A 158 16.43 -26.48 -16.81
N GLN A 159 17.65 -27.00 -16.67
CA GLN A 159 17.89 -28.43 -16.47
C GLN A 159 17.28 -28.90 -15.15
N LYS A 160 17.61 -28.22 -14.04
CA LYS A 160 17.07 -28.56 -12.73
C LYS A 160 15.55 -28.45 -12.63
N LEU A 161 14.96 -27.48 -13.33
CA LEU A 161 13.51 -27.31 -13.40
C LEU A 161 12.82 -28.54 -14.01
N LYS A 162 13.45 -29.16 -15.02
CA LYS A 162 12.95 -30.41 -15.62
C LYS A 162 13.12 -31.62 -14.70
N GLU A 163 14.18 -31.64 -13.91
CA GLU A 163 14.49 -32.74 -12.97
C GLU A 163 13.61 -32.69 -11.71
N ALA A 164 13.21 -31.50 -11.24
CA ALA A 164 12.60 -31.28 -9.93
C ALA A 164 11.14 -31.75 -9.75
N ASP A 165 10.50 -32.29 -10.80
CA ASP A 165 9.08 -32.69 -10.86
C ASP A 165 8.14 -31.88 -9.93
N LEU A 166 8.04 -30.57 -10.23
CA LEU A 166 7.29 -29.63 -9.39
C LEU A 166 5.81 -29.97 -9.27
N ASN A 167 5.24 -30.69 -10.24
CA ASN A 167 3.83 -31.10 -10.20
C ASN A 167 3.58 -32.08 -9.06
N GLN A 168 4.47 -33.07 -8.85
CA GLN A 168 4.30 -34.02 -7.75
C GLN A 168 4.41 -33.36 -6.38
N ILE A 169 5.32 -32.40 -6.22
CA ILE A 169 5.43 -31.60 -4.98
C ILE A 169 4.15 -30.79 -4.77
N TYR A 170 3.67 -30.14 -5.83
CA TYR A 170 2.43 -29.38 -5.82
C TYR A 170 1.23 -30.24 -5.43
N TYR A 171 1.08 -31.44 -5.99
CA TYR A 171 0.01 -32.37 -5.63
C TYR A 171 0.09 -32.81 -4.16
N ARG A 172 1.28 -33.11 -3.62
CA ARG A 172 1.44 -33.41 -2.20
C ARG A 172 0.99 -32.25 -1.30
N ILE A 173 1.30 -31.00 -1.69
CA ILE A 173 0.84 -29.82 -0.95
C ILE A 173 -0.68 -29.73 -1.02
N LEU A 174 -1.28 -29.88 -2.21
CA LEU A 174 -2.73 -29.84 -2.39
C LEU A 174 -3.46 -30.92 -1.59
N ASP A 175 -2.94 -32.16 -1.58
CA ASP A 175 -3.48 -33.27 -0.79
C ASP A 175 -3.46 -32.93 0.70
N SER A 176 -2.34 -32.43 1.21
CA SER A 176 -2.23 -32.07 2.64
C SER A 176 -3.19 -30.97 3.10
N ARG A 177 -3.80 -30.23 2.17
CA ARG A 177 -4.82 -29.21 2.47
C ARG A 177 -6.24 -29.76 2.55
N ILE A 178 -6.48 -30.94 1.99
CA ILE A 178 -7.82 -31.56 1.92
C ILE A 178 -7.91 -32.88 2.69
N SER A 179 -6.78 -33.53 2.96
CA SER A 179 -6.71 -34.78 3.73
C SER A 179 -6.09 -34.57 5.12
N PHE A 180 -6.18 -35.61 5.95
CA PHE A 180 -5.51 -35.65 7.26
C PHE A 180 -4.00 -35.91 7.15
N ASN A 181 -3.48 -36.17 5.95
CA ASN A 181 -2.07 -36.46 5.75
C ASN A 181 -1.26 -35.16 5.75
N SER A 182 -0.28 -35.06 6.64
CA SER A 182 0.65 -33.92 6.60
C SER A 182 1.54 -33.98 5.35
N PHE A 183 1.94 -32.82 4.83
CA PHE A 183 2.89 -32.73 3.71
C PHE A 183 4.20 -33.51 3.98
N LYS A 184 4.68 -33.47 5.23
CA LYS A 184 5.87 -34.21 5.68
C LYS A 184 5.69 -35.71 5.47
N LEU A 185 4.57 -36.28 5.90
CA LEU A 185 4.26 -37.70 5.73
C LEU A 185 4.22 -38.11 4.25
N LEU A 186 3.56 -37.30 3.42
CA LEU A 186 3.45 -37.57 1.98
C LEU A 186 4.82 -37.53 1.28
N THR A 187 5.71 -36.65 1.75
CA THR A 187 7.07 -36.50 1.23
C THR A 187 7.98 -37.65 1.67
N GLU A 188 7.93 -38.04 2.95
CA GLU A 188 8.69 -39.17 3.50
C GLU A 188 8.30 -40.50 2.83
N ASN A 189 7.02 -40.67 2.51
CA ASN A 189 6.52 -41.84 1.79
C ASN A 189 6.76 -41.78 0.28
N ASN A 190 7.38 -40.71 -0.23
CA ASN A 190 7.56 -40.44 -1.66
C ASN A 190 6.26 -40.67 -2.47
N ARG A 191 5.14 -40.12 -1.99
CA ARG A 191 3.84 -40.27 -2.64
C ARG A 191 3.90 -39.66 -4.05
N ILE A 192 3.61 -40.50 -5.05
CA ILE A 192 3.46 -40.13 -6.45
C ILE A 192 1.98 -40.27 -6.80
N TYR A 193 1.43 -39.26 -7.45
CA TYR A 193 0.05 -39.25 -7.93
C TYR A 193 0.04 -39.59 -9.41
N SER A 194 -0.79 -40.56 -9.77
CA SER A 194 -1.24 -40.73 -11.16
C SER A 194 -2.09 -39.54 -11.60
N GLU A 195 -2.27 -39.36 -12.91
CA GLU A 195 -3.08 -38.27 -13.45
C GLU A 195 -4.51 -38.29 -12.90
N LYS A 196 -5.11 -39.47 -12.77
CA LYS A 196 -6.47 -39.63 -12.23
C LYS A 196 -6.55 -39.26 -10.76
N GLU A 197 -5.62 -39.74 -9.93
CA GLU A 197 -5.56 -39.36 -8.51
C GLU A 197 -5.29 -37.86 -8.34
N ALA A 198 -4.43 -37.28 -9.18
CA ALA A 198 -4.15 -35.86 -9.15
C ALA A 198 -5.39 -35.04 -9.49
N GLN A 199 -6.21 -35.46 -10.46
CA GLN A 199 -7.46 -34.75 -10.82
C GLN A 199 -8.45 -34.69 -9.65
N GLU A 200 -8.51 -35.74 -8.82
CA GLU A 200 -9.37 -35.77 -7.62
C GLU A 200 -8.94 -34.73 -6.58
N LEU A 201 -7.67 -34.32 -6.57
CA LEU A 201 -7.16 -33.27 -5.67
C LEU A 201 -7.72 -31.89 -5.98
N PHE A 202 -8.27 -31.66 -7.18
CA PHE A 202 -8.83 -30.38 -7.62
C PHE A 202 -10.33 -30.25 -7.28
N THR A 203 -10.72 -30.84 -6.16
CA THR A 203 -12.06 -30.76 -5.60
C THR A 203 -12.04 -29.95 -4.29
N LEU A 204 -13.22 -29.63 -3.75
CA LEU A 204 -13.35 -28.92 -2.47
C LEU A 204 -12.54 -27.60 -2.43
N ASN A 205 -11.59 -27.48 -1.51
CA ASN A 205 -10.77 -26.27 -1.29
C ASN A 205 -9.74 -26.00 -2.39
N ASN A 206 -9.56 -26.93 -3.33
CA ASN A 206 -8.59 -26.85 -4.41
C ASN A 206 -9.25 -26.59 -5.78
N SER A 207 -10.57 -26.40 -5.85
CA SER A 207 -11.31 -26.27 -7.11
C SER A 207 -10.83 -25.12 -8.02
N ASN A 208 -10.29 -24.06 -7.44
CA ASN A 208 -9.87 -22.85 -8.18
C ASN A 208 -8.39 -22.91 -8.62
N PHE A 209 -7.70 -24.02 -8.36
CA PHE A 209 -6.31 -24.17 -8.71
C PHE A 209 -6.16 -24.84 -10.07
N PRO A 210 -5.19 -24.42 -10.91
CA PRO A 210 -4.94 -25.08 -12.17
C PRO A 210 -4.21 -26.41 -11.96
N PHE A 211 -4.46 -27.36 -12.86
CA PHE A 211 -3.92 -28.72 -12.76
C PHE A 211 -2.39 -28.76 -12.75
N LYS A 212 -1.73 -27.93 -13.58
CA LYS A 212 -0.27 -27.88 -13.67
C LYS A 212 0.31 -26.76 -12.81
N PHE A 213 1.43 -27.04 -12.14
CA PHE A 213 2.14 -26.04 -11.34
C PHE A 213 2.60 -24.82 -12.16
N SER A 214 3.07 -25.05 -13.39
CA SER A 214 3.49 -23.95 -14.28
C SER A 214 2.34 -23.00 -14.66
N ALA A 215 1.12 -23.53 -14.78
CA ALA A 215 -0.07 -22.72 -15.00
C ALA A 215 -0.37 -21.87 -13.76
N LEU A 216 -0.27 -22.45 -12.54
CA LEU A 216 -0.42 -21.70 -11.29
C LEU A 216 0.56 -20.53 -11.20
N ALA A 217 1.84 -20.77 -11.52
CA ALA A 217 2.85 -19.71 -11.50
C ALA A 217 2.53 -18.59 -12.51
N THR A 218 2.09 -18.96 -13.72
CA THR A 218 1.72 -18.01 -14.77
C THR A 218 0.50 -17.18 -14.38
N ASP A 219 -0.55 -17.82 -13.87
CA ASP A 219 -1.79 -17.17 -13.44
C ASP A 219 -1.51 -16.18 -12.31
N VAL A 220 -0.71 -16.57 -11.32
CA VAL A 220 -0.29 -15.69 -10.22
C VAL A 220 0.49 -14.48 -10.73
N LEU A 221 1.45 -14.67 -11.66
CA LEU A 221 2.19 -13.54 -12.22
C LEU A 221 1.28 -12.59 -13.00
N ASN A 222 0.31 -13.11 -13.75
CA ASN A 222 -0.64 -12.28 -14.49
C ASN A 222 -1.59 -11.51 -13.56
N GLU A 223 -2.12 -12.17 -12.52
CA GLU A 223 -2.95 -11.53 -11.50
C GLU A 223 -2.16 -10.44 -10.74
N LEU A 224 -0.91 -10.75 -10.35
CA LEU A 224 -0.03 -9.79 -9.69
C LEU A 224 0.31 -8.60 -10.60
N GLU A 225 0.51 -8.80 -11.90
CA GLU A 225 0.78 -7.71 -12.85
C GLU A 225 -0.41 -6.76 -12.93
N TYR A 226 -1.64 -7.31 -13.08
CA TYR A 226 -2.86 -6.51 -13.09
C TYR A 226 -3.03 -5.67 -11.80
N LEU A 227 -2.76 -6.27 -10.64
CA LEU A 227 -2.78 -5.56 -9.36
C LEU A 227 -1.69 -4.49 -9.30
N CYS A 228 -0.49 -4.80 -9.77
CA CYS A 228 0.63 -3.86 -9.77
C CYS A 228 0.42 -2.69 -10.74
N MET A 229 -0.31 -2.87 -11.85
CA MET A 229 -0.74 -1.77 -12.72
C MET A 229 -1.60 -0.78 -11.93
N SER A 230 -2.55 -1.30 -11.14
CA SER A 230 -3.42 -0.48 -10.30
C SER A 230 -2.64 0.26 -9.21
N LEU A 231 -1.65 -0.37 -8.60
CA LEU A 231 -0.76 0.24 -7.60
C LEU A 231 0.18 1.31 -8.20
N SER A 232 0.72 1.03 -9.39
CA SER A 232 1.68 1.93 -10.07
C SER A 232 1.01 3.20 -10.59
N SER A 233 -0.29 3.15 -10.91
CA SER A 233 -1.05 4.27 -11.46
C SER A 233 -1.32 5.44 -10.48
N GLN A 234 -0.68 5.49 -9.30
CA GLN A 234 -0.94 6.43 -8.19
C GLN A 234 -2.40 6.43 -7.66
N ALA A 235 -3.29 5.60 -8.24
CA ALA A 235 -4.71 5.54 -7.92
C ALA A 235 -4.99 4.88 -6.56
N ALA A 236 -4.19 3.88 -6.19
CA ALA A 236 -4.13 3.31 -4.86
C ALA A 236 -2.77 3.68 -4.29
N GLY A 237 -2.70 4.48 -3.22
CA GLY A 237 -1.41 4.87 -2.66
C GLY A 237 -0.64 3.61 -2.24
N SER A 238 0.39 3.23 -3.01
CA SER A 238 1.19 1.99 -2.88
C SER A 238 1.59 1.70 -1.42
N LYS A 239 1.91 2.76 -0.67
CA LYS A 239 2.23 2.72 0.76
C LYS A 239 1.14 2.12 1.66
N TYR A 240 -0.15 2.29 1.34
CA TYR A 240 -1.26 1.75 2.14
C TYR A 240 -1.38 0.23 1.98
N VAL A 241 -1.14 -0.28 0.77
CA VAL A 241 -1.19 -1.72 0.47
C VAL A 241 0.06 -2.44 0.99
N TYR A 242 1.22 -1.76 0.92
CA TYR A 242 2.49 -2.27 1.42
C TYR A 242 2.35 -2.89 2.82
N GLN A 243 1.69 -2.22 3.77
CA GLN A 243 1.65 -2.66 5.17
C GLN A 243 1.08 -4.07 5.37
N SER A 244 0.13 -4.48 4.53
CA SER A 244 -0.55 -5.76 4.68
C SER A 244 0.08 -6.88 3.83
N LEU A 245 0.63 -6.53 2.66
CA LEU A 245 0.93 -7.53 1.63
C LEU A 245 2.41 -7.70 1.27
N HIS A 246 3.26 -6.72 1.63
CA HIS A 246 4.62 -6.63 1.09
C HIS A 246 5.45 -7.90 1.33
N GLN A 247 5.29 -8.58 2.47
CA GLN A 247 6.09 -9.76 2.79
C GLN A 247 5.79 -10.93 1.85
N VAL A 248 4.51 -11.23 1.63
CA VAL A 248 4.07 -12.30 0.73
C VAL A 248 4.47 -11.94 -0.69
N PHE A 249 4.20 -10.71 -1.12
CA PHE A 249 4.55 -10.22 -2.45
C PHE A 249 6.05 -10.33 -2.74
N LEU A 250 6.90 -9.70 -1.90
CA LEU A 250 8.35 -9.68 -2.11
C LEU A 250 8.94 -11.09 -2.09
N ARG A 251 8.42 -11.99 -1.23
CA ARG A 251 8.84 -13.39 -1.19
C ARG A 251 8.44 -14.15 -2.46
N THR A 252 7.20 -13.99 -2.93
CA THR A 252 6.72 -14.64 -4.15
C THR A 252 7.48 -14.17 -5.38
N ILE A 253 7.62 -12.84 -5.58
CA ILE A 253 8.33 -12.30 -6.73
C ILE A 253 9.80 -12.70 -6.73
N ARG A 254 10.45 -12.73 -5.56
CA ARG A 254 11.83 -13.23 -5.46
C ARG A 254 11.92 -14.72 -5.80
N THR A 255 10.93 -15.52 -5.43
CA THR A 255 10.85 -16.95 -5.76
C THR A 255 10.71 -17.16 -7.27
N LEU A 256 9.87 -16.35 -7.92
CA LEU A 256 9.62 -16.38 -9.36
C LEU A 256 10.60 -15.51 -10.16
N SER A 257 11.67 -14.99 -9.54
CA SER A 257 12.59 -14.04 -10.17
C SER A 257 13.22 -14.58 -11.45
N LEU A 258 13.57 -15.87 -11.46
CA LEU A 258 14.12 -16.53 -12.65
C LEU A 258 13.06 -16.74 -13.73
N GLU A 259 11.83 -17.11 -13.38
CA GLU A 259 10.74 -17.26 -14.35
C GLU A 259 10.47 -15.91 -15.06
N ILE A 260 10.35 -14.82 -14.28
CA ILE A 260 10.20 -13.46 -14.81
C ILE A 260 11.41 -13.08 -15.70
N SER A 261 12.62 -13.40 -15.24
CA SER A 261 13.85 -13.08 -15.99
C SER A 261 13.97 -13.84 -17.30
N ILE A 262 13.51 -15.10 -17.34
CA ILE A 262 13.47 -15.94 -18.54
C ILE A 262 12.40 -15.43 -19.50
N SER A 263 11.23 -15.02 -19.02
CA SER A 263 10.22 -14.37 -19.87
C SER A 263 10.75 -13.09 -20.52
N ASN A 264 11.66 -12.39 -19.85
CA ASN A 264 12.33 -11.19 -20.35
C ASN A 264 13.61 -11.46 -21.15
N GLU A 265 13.89 -12.71 -21.52
CA GLU A 265 15.08 -13.05 -22.30
C GLU A 265 15.06 -12.33 -23.66
N ASN A 266 16.14 -11.59 -23.95
CA ASN A 266 16.30 -10.78 -25.17
C ASN A 266 15.29 -9.63 -25.37
N CYS A 267 14.45 -9.31 -24.37
CA CYS A 267 13.53 -8.19 -24.41
C CYS A 267 14.12 -6.97 -23.69
N TYR A 268 14.64 -6.01 -24.47
CA TYR A 268 15.19 -4.75 -23.93
C TYR A 268 14.11 -3.67 -23.75
N THR A 269 13.10 -3.64 -24.64
CA THR A 269 12.05 -2.62 -24.68
C THR A 269 10.71 -3.14 -24.15
N ASP A 270 10.27 -4.31 -24.62
CA ASP A 270 8.95 -4.89 -24.31
C ASP A 270 9.08 -5.99 -23.26
N LYS A 271 9.47 -5.61 -22.04
CA LYS A 271 9.55 -6.54 -20.92
C LYS A 271 8.16 -7.00 -20.49
N TYR A 272 8.05 -8.26 -20.14
CA TYR A 272 6.94 -8.79 -19.36
C TYR A 272 7.02 -8.32 -17.91
N TYR A 273 5.85 -8.24 -17.27
CA TYR A 273 5.72 -7.99 -15.82
C TYR A 273 6.32 -6.66 -15.35
N THR A 274 6.22 -5.60 -16.17
CA THR A 274 6.83 -4.28 -15.87
C THR A 274 6.26 -3.64 -14.62
N SER A 275 4.96 -3.81 -14.36
CA SER A 275 4.33 -3.25 -13.17
C SER A 275 4.77 -3.97 -11.91
N ILE A 276 4.91 -5.31 -11.95
CA ILE A 276 5.51 -6.10 -10.87
C ILE A 276 6.91 -5.60 -10.56
N ILE A 277 7.76 -5.40 -11.58
CA ILE A 277 9.14 -4.94 -11.41
C ILE A 277 9.16 -3.56 -10.73
N ASN A 278 8.30 -2.64 -11.17
CA ASN A 278 8.19 -1.31 -10.58
C ASN A 278 7.77 -1.35 -9.10
N VAL A 279 6.72 -2.11 -8.78
CA VAL A 279 6.22 -2.25 -7.40
C VAL A 279 7.24 -2.97 -6.52
N TYR A 280 7.91 -4.01 -7.04
CA TYR A 280 8.98 -4.71 -6.32
C TYR A 280 10.10 -3.77 -5.92
N ASN A 281 10.59 -2.94 -6.86
CA ASN A 281 11.66 -1.99 -6.58
C ASN A 281 11.23 -0.93 -5.55
N GLU A 282 10.02 -0.39 -5.69
CA GLU A 282 9.46 0.56 -4.72
C GLU A 282 9.41 -0.06 -3.31
N TRP A 283 8.82 -1.25 -3.21
CA TRP A 283 8.58 -1.94 -1.94
C TRP A 283 9.87 -2.46 -1.31
N THR A 284 10.81 -2.95 -2.11
CA THR A 284 12.16 -3.29 -1.65
C THR A 284 12.83 -2.06 -1.02
N SER A 285 12.79 -0.89 -1.66
CA SER A 285 13.36 0.33 -1.07
C SER A 285 12.72 0.71 0.28
N LEU A 286 11.41 0.49 0.43
CA LEU A 286 10.68 0.74 1.68
C LEU A 286 11.07 -0.28 2.75
N TYR A 287 11.23 -1.54 2.36
CA TYR A 287 11.64 -2.64 3.23
C TYR A 287 13.04 -2.40 3.80
N ILE A 288 14.04 -2.07 2.96
CA ILE A 288 15.40 -1.77 3.44
C ILE A 288 15.39 -0.57 4.39
N LYS A 289 14.66 0.51 4.06
CA LYS A 289 14.52 1.68 4.95
C LYS A 289 13.94 1.29 6.32
N GLN A 290 13.01 0.34 6.37
CA GLN A 290 12.42 -0.16 7.62
C GLN A 290 13.42 -1.03 8.39
N LEU A 291 14.13 -1.93 7.70
CA LEU A 291 15.17 -2.78 8.31
C LEU A 291 16.28 -1.94 8.95
N GLU A 292 16.75 -0.88 8.29
CA GLU A 292 17.78 0.01 8.84
C GLU A 292 17.30 0.74 10.09
N LYS A 293 16.05 1.21 10.09
CA LYS A 293 15.44 1.85 11.27
C LYS A 293 15.35 0.88 12.43
N GLU A 294 14.95 -0.37 12.17
CA GLU A 294 14.87 -1.41 13.19
C GLU A 294 16.26 -1.76 13.74
N LYS A 295 17.28 -1.92 12.87
CA LYS A 295 18.68 -2.13 13.27
C LYS A 295 19.17 -1.00 14.18
N LYS A 296 18.88 0.27 13.84
CA LYS A 296 19.22 1.44 14.66
C LYS A 296 18.51 1.40 16.02
N GLN A 297 17.23 1.01 16.05
CA GLN A 297 16.45 0.90 17.28
C GLN A 297 16.97 -0.23 18.19
N LYS A 298 17.25 -1.42 17.64
CA LYS A 298 17.85 -2.55 18.38
C LYS A 298 19.18 -2.15 19.02
N LYS A 299 20.05 -1.46 18.28
CA LYS A 299 21.32 -0.93 18.82
C LYS A 299 21.09 0.04 19.99
N LYS A 300 20.07 0.90 19.94
CA LYS A 300 19.73 1.81 21.05
C LYS A 300 19.23 1.04 22.27
N VAL A 301 18.36 0.05 22.07
CA VAL A 301 17.81 -0.79 23.15
C VAL A 301 18.91 -1.60 23.83
N ASN A 302 19.80 -2.24 23.06
CA ASN A 302 20.91 -3.02 23.63
C ASN A 302 21.84 -2.15 24.47
N LYS A 303 22.16 -0.93 24.02
CA LYS A 303 22.94 0.05 24.82
C LYS A 303 22.27 0.44 26.14
N ILE A 304 20.94 0.36 26.25
CA ILE A 304 20.19 0.66 27.48
C ILE A 304 20.10 -0.56 28.40
N LEU A 305 20.04 -1.77 27.84
CA LEU A 305 19.91 -3.03 28.57
C LEU A 305 21.25 -3.58 29.09
N GLU A 306 22.34 -3.45 28.33
CA GLU A 306 23.68 -3.90 28.71
C GLU A 306 24.20 -3.33 30.04
N PRO A 307 24.02 -2.04 30.38
CA PRO A 307 24.41 -1.52 31.69
C PRO A 307 23.56 -2.10 32.84
N LYS A 308 22.31 -2.48 32.60
CA LYS A 308 21.40 -2.99 33.65
C LYS A 308 21.65 -4.45 34.00
N LEU A 309 22.16 -5.25 33.06
CA LEU A 309 22.47 -6.67 33.26
C LEU A 309 23.77 -6.91 34.05
N LYS A 310 24.64 -5.90 34.20
CA LYS A 310 25.86 -5.98 35.04
C LYS A 310 25.62 -5.62 36.51
N THR A 311 24.41 -5.21 36.87
CA THR A 311 24.01 -4.74 38.21
C THR A 311 23.04 -5.68 38.92
N VAL A 312 22.99 -6.96 38.53
CA VAL A 312 22.26 -8.02 39.24
C VAL A 312 23.23 -9.12 39.61
#